data_AF-A0A1J4JTE9-F1
#
_entry.id   AF-A0A1J4JTE9-F1
#
_cell.length_a   1.000
_cell.length_b   1.000
_cell.length_c   1.000
_cell.angle_alpha   90.00
_cell.angle_beta   90.00
_cell.angle_gamma   90.00
#
_symmetry.space_group_name_H-M   'P 1'
#
loop_
_entity.id
_entity.type
_entity.pdbx_description
1 polymer ?
#
loop_
_entity_poly.entity_id
_entity_poly.type
_entity_poly.pdbx_seq_one_letter_code
_entity_poly.pdbx_strand_id
1 'polypeptide(L)'
;MSKTEKAGRNKQTKPRPPTATVGLFDMLNQALSEFVHTEHINPAKFVDTVDQSIANKKANPGAMDPIIFAFSPVSSPPDGIFVKYVELLRTRYLKSLAQIFCSRAADFWRFHRFMSKQATKSPELFDFLCSLAQASAETEPQLLAGLFMKNVFSIYSPFLNDRKLLPHIVSLIFAHTESDESARDNRVNQILECCPDEETQYVILSHTVMQERIFSSRLCELYAGYVERGLQNPDYQPYSVHILRYLAPINNDLLQKYMEKISTLVTDTRSTMQTALVQLLVDASQEQLLSKLIENTSALDVLSLALHLVSELGSISSPLLLQLFKKIGSANIEQVCTERCTVDSPVGPIQLGRLTNTWNSAAVNSTVITHIQTLPLQQWDVEFALCKLLLKQPMDSTSAQIWQQLFATLSPQFGELMRDEEMTEVIFDIVGFYLVATLDIDLFEKLQSSLEPVITVAKEKCKAACTKFLTKIAELGPRFKQLVNNLILV
;
A
#
# COMPACT_ATOMS: atom_id res chain seq x y z
N MET A 1 -21.86 88.24 -16.86
CA MET A 1 -22.55 86.98 -16.48
C MET A 1 -21.90 85.82 -17.23
N SER A 2 -21.86 84.65 -16.60
CA SER A 2 -21.26 83.36 -17.04
C SER A 2 -19.97 83.01 -16.30
N LYS A 3 -20.15 82.31 -15.17
CA LYS A 3 -19.11 81.60 -14.42
C LYS A 3 -18.90 80.25 -15.09
N THR A 4 -17.66 79.96 -15.47
CA THR A 4 -17.23 78.63 -15.91
C THR A 4 -16.93 77.78 -14.68
N GLU A 5 -17.66 76.67 -14.52
CA GLU A 5 -17.44 75.69 -13.46
C GLU A 5 -16.09 74.98 -13.66
N LYS A 6 -15.22 75.06 -12.65
CA LYS A 6 -14.01 74.25 -12.55
C LYS A 6 -14.38 72.89 -11.94
N ALA A 7 -14.38 71.86 -12.77
CA ALA A 7 -14.46 70.48 -12.32
C ALA A 7 -13.22 70.14 -11.46
N GLY A 8 -13.45 69.83 -10.18
CA GLY A 8 -12.42 69.35 -9.26
C GLY A 8 -11.88 68.01 -9.71
N ARG A 9 -10.57 67.94 -10.01
CA ARG A 9 -9.84 66.68 -10.13
C ARG A 9 -9.81 66.00 -8.77
N ASN A 10 -10.71 65.06 -8.54
CA ASN A 10 -10.52 64.02 -7.52
C ASN A 10 -9.26 63.25 -7.89
N LYS A 11 -8.13 63.57 -7.24
CA LYS A 11 -6.97 62.68 -7.19
C LYS A 11 -7.41 61.45 -6.41
N GLN A 12 -7.84 60.41 -7.11
CA GLN A 12 -7.77 59.06 -6.56
C GLN A 12 -6.30 58.80 -6.24
N THR A 13 -5.97 58.85 -4.96
CA THR A 13 -4.75 58.23 -4.43
C THR A 13 -4.76 56.78 -4.90
N LYS A 14 -3.86 56.44 -5.84
CA LYS A 14 -3.56 55.04 -6.15
C LYS A 14 -3.30 54.33 -4.81
N PRO A 15 -3.92 53.17 -4.55
CA PRO A 15 -3.53 52.38 -3.40
C PRO A 15 -2.03 52.12 -3.51
N ARG A 16 -1.29 52.37 -2.42
CA ARG A 16 0.12 51.95 -2.32
C ARG A 16 0.18 50.47 -2.71
N PRO A 17 1.15 50.05 -3.56
CA PRO A 17 1.38 48.63 -3.76
C PRO A 17 1.64 47.98 -2.39
N PRO A 18 1.20 46.74 -2.15
CA PRO A 18 1.49 46.06 -0.89
C PRO A 18 2.99 46.11 -0.63
N THR A 19 3.35 46.54 0.58
CA THR A 19 4.69 46.44 1.16
C THR A 19 5.26 45.04 0.91
N ALA A 20 6.41 44.98 0.22
CA ALA A 20 7.26 43.82 -0.02
C ALA A 20 6.56 42.45 0.09
N THR A 21 6.05 41.92 -1.02
CA THR A 21 5.69 40.50 -1.12
C THR A 21 6.93 39.67 -0.78
N VAL A 22 6.92 39.03 0.38
CA VAL A 22 7.94 38.04 0.80
C VAL A 22 8.08 37.02 -0.33
N GLY A 23 9.26 36.94 -0.94
CA GLY A 23 9.52 35.99 -2.01
C GLY A 23 9.64 34.56 -1.47
N LEU A 24 9.54 33.57 -2.35
CA LEU A 24 9.69 32.15 -2.00
C LEU A 24 11.00 31.90 -1.22
N PHE A 25 12.12 32.42 -1.71
CA PHE A 25 13.41 32.26 -1.04
C PHE A 25 13.53 33.06 0.25
N ASP A 26 12.80 34.17 0.42
CA ASP A 26 12.79 34.91 1.69
C ASP A 26 12.12 34.09 2.79
N MET A 27 10.97 33.47 2.48
CA MET A 27 10.25 32.60 3.41
C MET A 27 11.04 31.35 3.74
N LEU A 28 11.65 30.72 2.73
CA LEU A 28 12.51 29.58 2.97
C LEU A 28 13.72 30.02 3.84
N ASN A 29 14.36 31.17 3.59
CA ASN A 29 15.50 31.63 4.40
C ASN A 29 15.09 31.90 5.86
N GLN A 30 13.87 32.40 6.09
CA GLN A 30 13.30 32.53 7.43
C GLN A 30 13.16 31.16 8.10
N ALA A 31 12.59 30.17 7.40
CA ALA A 31 12.46 28.80 7.92
C ALA A 31 13.83 28.17 8.20
N LEU A 32 14.86 28.44 7.38
CA LEU A 32 16.22 27.95 7.61
C LEU A 32 16.81 28.54 8.90
N SER A 33 16.61 29.84 9.15
CA SER A 33 17.05 30.46 10.39
C SER A 33 16.34 29.85 11.60
N GLU A 34 15.03 29.62 11.52
CA GLU A 34 14.30 28.90 12.58
C GLU A 34 14.87 27.50 12.79
N PHE A 35 15.02 26.72 11.72
CA PHE A 35 15.53 25.36 11.76
C PHE A 35 16.90 25.28 12.44
N VAL A 36 17.82 26.18 12.09
CA VAL A 36 19.18 26.19 12.63
C VAL A 36 19.25 26.56 14.11
N HIS A 37 18.30 27.37 14.61
CA HIS A 37 18.28 27.81 16.01
C HIS A 37 17.34 27.01 16.92
N THR A 38 16.40 26.24 16.35
CA THR A 38 15.42 25.45 17.11
C THR A 38 15.72 23.96 17.11
N GLU A 39 16.31 23.44 16.04
CA GLU A 39 16.78 22.05 15.99
C GLU A 39 18.24 22.00 16.47
N HIS A 40 18.55 21.09 17.38
CA HIS A 40 19.91 20.92 17.93
C HIS A 40 20.88 20.32 16.89
N ILE A 41 21.22 21.09 15.85
CA ILE A 41 22.12 20.70 14.77
C ILE A 41 23.56 20.70 15.32
N ASN A 42 24.15 19.52 15.42
CA ASN A 42 25.45 19.31 16.08
C ASN A 42 26.62 19.21 15.09
N PRO A 43 26.83 20.26 14.28
CA PRO A 43 28.10 20.96 14.39
C PRO A 43 27.94 22.49 14.43
N ALA A 44 28.46 23.14 15.49
CA ALA A 44 28.48 24.61 15.63
C ALA A 44 29.10 25.32 14.40
N LYS A 45 30.12 24.72 13.79
CA LYS A 45 30.75 25.25 12.57
C LYS A 45 29.77 25.38 11.39
N PHE A 46 28.82 24.45 11.25
CA PHE A 46 27.80 24.53 10.20
C PHE A 46 26.84 25.68 10.47
N VAL A 47 26.36 25.79 11.72
CA VAL A 47 25.49 26.88 12.19
C VAL A 47 26.14 28.23 11.93
N ASP A 48 27.38 28.44 12.36
CA ASP A 48 28.13 29.69 12.17
C ASP A 48 28.28 30.06 10.69
N THR A 49 28.55 29.05 9.84
CA THR A 49 28.74 29.25 8.39
C THR A 49 27.42 29.62 7.70
N VAL A 50 26.30 29.02 8.12
CA VAL A 50 24.97 29.38 7.62
C VAL A 50 24.55 30.77 8.09
N ASP A 51 24.78 31.10 9.36
CA ASP A 51 24.47 32.43 9.92
C ASP A 51 25.25 33.54 9.21
N GLN A 52 26.54 33.31 8.93
CA GLN A 52 27.35 34.22 8.12
C GLN A 52 26.78 34.39 6.70
N SER A 53 26.32 33.31 6.07
CA SER A 53 25.68 33.39 4.75
C SER A 53 24.36 34.18 4.79
N ILE A 54 23.54 33.99 5.83
CA ILE A 54 22.30 34.75 6.02
C ILE A 54 22.60 36.23 6.23
N ALA A 55 23.57 36.54 7.10
CA ALA A 55 24.01 37.91 7.34
C ALA A 55 24.55 38.58 6.06
N ASN A 56 25.36 37.87 5.29
CA ASN A 56 25.88 38.37 4.02
C ASN A 56 24.76 38.62 3.00
N LYS A 57 23.76 37.74 2.88
CA LYS A 57 22.62 37.97 1.98
C LYS A 57 21.79 39.19 2.38
N LYS A 58 21.63 39.44 3.69
CA LYS A 58 20.96 40.65 4.21
C LYS A 58 21.75 41.93 3.87
N ALA A 59 23.07 41.89 3.99
CA ALA A 59 23.94 43.02 3.65
C ALA A 59 24.08 43.23 2.13
N ASN A 60 24.11 42.14 1.37
CA ASN A 60 24.34 42.09 -0.07
C ASN A 60 23.24 41.26 -0.75
N PRO A 61 22.15 41.89 -1.23
CA PRO A 61 21.01 41.19 -1.84
C PRO A 61 21.37 40.29 -3.04
N GLY A 62 22.48 40.54 -3.72
CA GLY A 62 23.00 39.73 -4.82
C GLY A 62 23.78 38.47 -4.42
N ALA A 63 24.02 38.23 -3.12
CA ALA A 63 24.74 37.05 -2.65
C ALA A 63 23.96 35.75 -2.91
N MET A 64 24.67 34.61 -2.88
CA MET A 64 24.06 33.28 -3.00
C MET A 64 22.93 33.12 -1.97
N ASP A 65 21.82 32.48 -2.37
CA ASP A 65 20.71 32.26 -1.46
C ASP A 65 21.13 31.32 -0.32
N PRO A 66 20.95 31.72 0.96
CA PRO A 66 21.43 30.99 2.11
C PRO A 66 21.04 29.51 2.15
N ILE A 67 19.86 29.16 1.64
CA ILE A 67 19.43 27.74 1.54
C ILE A 67 20.23 26.95 0.53
N ILE A 68 20.45 27.52 -0.65
CA ILE A 68 21.24 26.86 -1.69
C ILE A 68 22.65 26.65 -1.15
N PHE A 69 23.20 27.65 -0.45
CA PHE A 69 24.50 27.56 0.21
C PHE A 69 24.50 26.50 1.33
N ALA A 70 23.54 26.54 2.25
CA ALA A 70 23.46 25.69 3.43
C ALA A 70 23.41 24.19 3.07
N PHE A 71 22.78 23.83 1.95
CA PHE A 71 22.71 22.44 1.50
C PHE A 71 23.61 22.15 0.29
N SER A 72 24.63 22.99 0.06
CA SER A 72 25.66 22.75 -0.95
C SER A 72 26.82 21.92 -0.38
N PRO A 73 27.67 21.33 -1.22
CA PRO A 73 28.91 20.68 -0.75
C PRO A 73 29.86 21.64 0.00
N VAL A 74 29.76 22.95 -0.25
CA VAL A 74 30.65 23.96 0.33
C VAL A 74 30.42 24.13 1.83
N SER A 75 29.16 24.12 2.28
CA SER A 75 28.81 24.18 3.70
C SER A 75 29.05 22.85 4.43
N SER A 76 29.26 21.76 3.69
CA SER A 76 29.45 20.40 4.22
C SER A 76 28.38 20.03 5.27
N PRO A 77 27.08 20.08 4.90
CA PRO A 77 25.99 19.81 5.82
C PRO A 77 26.06 18.36 6.34
N PRO A 78 25.67 18.09 7.60
CA PRO A 78 25.50 16.73 8.08
C PRO A 78 24.49 15.93 7.22
N ASP A 79 24.72 14.63 7.08
CA ASP A 79 23.82 13.76 6.32
C ASP A 79 22.38 13.79 6.89
N GLY A 80 21.40 13.76 5.99
CA GLY A 80 19.97 13.76 6.34
C GLY A 80 19.41 15.09 6.88
N ILE A 81 20.25 16.12 7.05
CA ILE A 81 19.79 17.40 7.62
C ILE A 81 18.83 18.16 6.70
N PHE A 82 19.00 18.00 5.38
CA PHE A 82 18.10 18.60 4.40
C PHE A 82 16.70 18.00 4.47
N VAL A 83 16.59 16.68 4.69
CA VAL A 83 15.30 15.99 4.85
C VAL A 83 14.59 16.52 6.10
N LYS A 84 15.30 16.70 7.22
CA LYS A 84 14.74 17.30 8.44
C LYS A 84 14.25 18.73 8.21
N TYR A 85 15.01 19.53 7.48
CA TYR A 85 14.60 20.88 7.11
C TYR A 85 13.31 20.85 6.27
N VAL A 86 13.22 19.95 5.30
CA VAL A 86 12.03 19.78 4.46
C VAL A 86 10.82 19.30 5.27
N GLU A 87 11.03 18.46 6.30
CA GLU A 87 9.94 18.06 7.21
C GLU A 87 9.43 19.25 8.05
N LEU A 88 10.32 20.15 8.50
CA LEU A 88 9.91 21.42 9.11
C LEU A 88 9.10 22.27 8.12
N LEU A 89 9.52 22.35 6.86
CA LEU A 89 8.77 23.07 5.83
C LEU A 89 7.38 22.48 5.62
N ARG A 90 7.29 21.15 5.52
CA ARG A 90 6.03 20.43 5.36
C ARG A 90 5.08 20.68 6.54
N THR A 91 5.60 20.61 7.76
CA THR A 91 4.77 20.67 8.98
C THR A 91 4.33 22.10 9.33
N ARG A 92 5.21 23.10 9.16
CA ARG A 92 4.97 24.48 9.62
C ARG A 92 4.73 25.49 8.51
N TYR A 93 5.35 25.30 7.34
CA TYR A 93 5.40 26.33 6.30
C TYR A 93 4.62 25.99 5.02
N LEU A 94 4.09 24.77 4.87
CA LEU A 94 3.47 24.30 3.63
C LEU A 94 2.41 25.25 3.07
N LYS A 95 1.45 25.68 3.91
CA LYS A 95 0.38 26.59 3.49
C LYS A 95 0.90 27.96 3.06
N SER A 96 1.86 28.52 3.79
CA SER A 96 2.45 29.81 3.48
C SER A 96 3.30 29.76 2.21
N LEU A 97 4.05 28.67 2.03
CA LEU A 97 4.80 28.43 0.80
C LEU A 97 3.88 28.29 -0.40
N ALA A 98 2.78 27.54 -0.27
CA ALA A 98 1.82 27.33 -1.35
C ALA A 98 1.24 28.66 -1.89
N GLN A 99 0.92 29.60 -1.00
CA GLN A 99 0.39 30.93 -1.37
C GLN A 99 1.34 31.77 -2.22
N ILE A 100 2.65 31.53 -2.13
CA ILE A 100 3.67 32.31 -2.85
C ILE A 100 4.43 31.47 -3.88
N PHE A 101 4.13 30.17 -3.99
CA PHE A 101 4.90 29.21 -4.76
C PHE A 101 4.95 29.59 -6.24
N CYS A 102 3.81 29.97 -6.80
CA CYS A 102 3.64 30.36 -8.20
C CYS A 102 3.88 31.86 -8.46
N SER A 103 4.19 32.65 -7.42
CA SER A 103 4.22 34.13 -7.50
C SER A 103 5.26 34.69 -8.48
N ARG A 104 6.40 34.00 -8.65
CA ARG A 104 7.50 34.42 -9.53
C ARG A 104 8.06 33.21 -10.27
N ALA A 105 7.93 33.22 -11.60
CA ALA A 105 8.42 32.13 -12.46
C ALA A 105 9.91 31.80 -12.27
N ALA A 106 10.75 32.83 -12.07
CA ALA A 106 12.17 32.65 -11.83
C ALA A 106 12.45 31.92 -10.51
N ASP A 107 11.76 32.29 -9.43
CA ASP A 107 11.93 31.65 -8.12
C ASP A 107 11.38 30.22 -8.11
N PHE A 108 10.23 30.00 -8.77
CA PHE A 108 9.64 28.68 -8.99
C PHE A 108 10.62 27.73 -9.71
N TRP A 109 11.19 28.18 -10.84
CA TRP A 109 12.18 27.40 -11.58
C TRP A 109 13.46 27.14 -10.76
N ARG A 110 13.98 28.18 -10.07
CA ARG A 110 15.19 28.06 -9.24
C ARG A 110 14.97 27.07 -8.10
N PHE A 111 13.80 27.10 -7.47
CA PHE A 111 13.42 26.16 -6.42
C PHE A 111 13.40 24.73 -6.94
N HIS A 112 12.71 24.44 -8.05
CA HIS A 112 12.68 23.09 -8.62
C HIS A 112 14.06 22.60 -9.07
N ARG A 113 14.89 23.48 -9.65
CA ARG A 113 16.27 23.14 -10.04
C ARG A 113 17.16 22.83 -8.83
N PHE A 114 16.92 23.49 -7.70
CA PHE A 114 17.60 23.18 -6.45
C PHE A 114 17.11 21.85 -5.87
N MET A 115 15.79 21.66 -5.79
CA MET A 115 15.16 20.46 -5.22
C MET A 115 15.46 19.21 -6.04
N SER A 116 15.46 19.25 -7.37
CA SER A 116 15.68 18.06 -8.22
C SER A 116 17.04 17.41 -8.00
N LYS A 117 18.09 18.21 -7.79
CA LYS A 117 19.45 17.72 -7.47
C LYS A 117 19.52 16.95 -6.15
N GLN A 118 18.62 17.26 -5.21
CA GLN A 118 18.54 16.60 -3.92
C GLN A 118 17.57 15.42 -3.98
N ALA A 119 16.40 15.59 -4.63
CA ALA A 119 15.35 14.59 -4.73
C ALA A 119 15.77 13.31 -5.49
N THR A 120 16.68 13.44 -6.46
CA THR A 120 17.31 12.29 -7.13
C THR A 120 18.16 11.42 -6.21
N LYS A 121 18.64 11.96 -5.08
CA LYS A 121 19.40 11.23 -4.05
C LYS A 121 18.52 10.80 -2.87
N SER A 122 17.43 11.53 -2.62
CA SER A 122 16.51 11.30 -1.52
C SER A 122 15.07 11.38 -2.05
N PRO A 123 14.50 10.27 -2.55
CA PRO A 123 13.19 10.27 -3.21
C PRO A 123 12.03 10.77 -2.34
N GLU A 124 12.13 10.68 -1.01
CA GLU A 124 11.17 11.23 -0.03
C GLU A 124 10.89 12.74 -0.25
N LEU A 125 11.83 13.47 -0.85
CA LEU A 125 11.67 14.88 -1.17
C LEU A 125 10.61 15.14 -2.26
N PHE A 126 10.34 14.15 -3.12
CA PHE A 126 9.23 14.24 -4.06
C PHE A 126 7.89 14.34 -3.35
N ASP A 127 7.71 13.67 -2.21
CA ASP A 127 6.45 13.72 -1.48
C ASP A 127 6.17 15.14 -0.97
N PHE A 128 7.21 15.87 -0.52
CA PHE A 128 7.05 17.27 -0.14
C PHE A 128 6.69 18.15 -1.34
N LEU A 129 7.35 17.96 -2.48
CA LEU A 129 7.04 18.71 -3.70
C LEU A 129 5.61 18.44 -4.17
N CYS A 130 5.14 17.19 -4.09
CA CYS A 130 3.75 16.82 -4.38
C CYS A 130 2.77 17.51 -3.43
N SER A 131 3.04 17.49 -2.11
CA SER A 131 2.19 18.18 -1.12
C SER A 131 2.13 19.69 -1.38
N LEU A 132 3.27 20.32 -1.71
CA LEU A 132 3.33 21.74 -2.01
C LEU A 132 2.56 22.09 -3.29
N ALA A 133 2.70 21.28 -4.33
CA ALA A 133 1.97 21.44 -5.58
C ALA A 133 0.45 21.32 -5.36
N GLN A 134 0.01 20.29 -4.64
CA GLN A 134 -1.40 20.09 -4.30
C GLN A 134 -1.97 21.27 -3.51
N ALA A 135 -1.25 21.74 -2.48
CA ALA A 135 -1.67 22.92 -1.71
C ALA A 135 -1.69 24.21 -2.56
N SER A 136 -0.77 24.34 -3.53
CA SER A 136 -0.73 25.50 -4.43
C SER A 136 -1.84 25.45 -5.50
N ALA A 137 -2.24 24.25 -5.90
CA ALA A 137 -3.32 24.04 -6.85
C ALA A 137 -4.68 24.47 -6.29
N GLU A 138 -4.86 24.50 -4.97
CA GLU A 138 -6.07 25.05 -4.33
C GLU A 138 -6.24 26.55 -4.59
N THR A 139 -5.15 27.29 -4.82
CA THR A 139 -5.17 28.75 -5.00
C THR A 139 -4.95 29.18 -6.44
N GLU A 140 -3.98 28.59 -7.16
CA GLU A 140 -3.57 29.03 -8.49
C GLU A 140 -3.29 27.85 -9.45
N PRO A 141 -4.30 27.00 -9.74
CA PRO A 141 -4.09 25.73 -10.46
C PRO A 141 -3.57 25.92 -11.90
N GLN A 142 -4.13 26.89 -12.64
CA GLN A 142 -3.74 27.17 -14.03
C GLN A 142 -2.32 27.73 -14.13
N LEU A 143 -1.95 28.62 -13.19
CA LEU A 143 -0.60 29.19 -13.15
C LEU A 143 0.44 28.13 -12.77
N LEU A 144 0.11 27.27 -11.79
CA LEU A 144 0.96 26.14 -11.39
C LEU A 144 1.26 25.22 -12.59
N ALA A 145 0.22 24.74 -13.26
CA ALA A 145 0.36 23.84 -14.40
C ALA A 145 1.14 24.49 -15.54
N GLY A 146 0.81 25.74 -15.88
CA GLY A 146 1.50 26.50 -16.92
C GLY A 146 2.98 26.73 -16.62
N LEU A 147 3.33 27.10 -15.38
CA LEU A 147 4.72 27.26 -14.95
C LEU A 147 5.48 25.93 -14.97
N PHE A 148 4.84 24.86 -14.50
CA PHE A 148 5.46 23.54 -14.44
C PHE A 148 5.76 23.00 -15.83
N MET A 149 4.76 22.92 -16.70
CA MET A 149 4.92 22.38 -18.06
C MET A 149 5.91 23.20 -18.89
N LYS A 150 5.90 24.53 -18.75
CA LYS A 150 6.78 25.42 -19.52
C LYS A 150 8.23 25.42 -19.04
N ASN A 151 8.45 25.46 -17.72
CA ASN A 151 9.77 25.78 -17.17
C ASN A 151 10.41 24.59 -16.44
N VAL A 152 9.62 23.67 -15.89
CA VAL A 152 10.10 22.68 -14.91
C VAL A 152 10.03 21.26 -15.41
N PHE A 153 9.10 20.92 -16.32
CA PHE A 153 8.97 19.57 -16.86
C PHE A 153 10.30 19.01 -17.39
N SER A 154 11.07 19.83 -18.12
CA SER A 154 12.39 19.45 -18.67
C SER A 154 13.48 19.21 -17.61
N ILE A 155 13.26 19.62 -16.35
CA ILE A 155 14.15 19.30 -15.23
C ILE A 155 13.98 17.85 -14.80
N TYR A 156 12.74 17.33 -14.87
CA TYR A 156 12.40 16.00 -14.35
C TYR A 156 12.25 14.93 -15.44
N SER A 157 11.87 15.31 -16.66
CA SER A 157 11.66 14.35 -17.76
C SER A 157 12.87 13.47 -18.10
N PRO A 158 14.15 13.90 -17.96
CA PRO A 158 15.29 13.00 -18.20
C PRO A 158 15.37 11.80 -17.26
N PHE A 159 14.69 11.87 -16.10
CA PHE A 159 14.69 10.82 -15.09
C PHE A 159 13.50 9.85 -15.23
N LEU A 160 12.63 10.02 -16.23
CA LEU A 160 11.51 9.10 -16.50
C LEU A 160 11.99 7.69 -16.91
N ASN A 161 13.23 7.56 -17.40
CA ASN A 161 13.83 6.27 -17.74
C ASN A 161 14.44 5.55 -16.53
N ASP A 162 14.54 6.21 -15.37
CA ASP A 162 15.01 5.57 -14.14
C ASP A 162 13.84 4.90 -13.42
N ARG A 163 13.79 3.55 -13.44
CA ARG A 163 12.73 2.76 -12.80
C ARG A 163 12.53 3.09 -11.32
N LYS A 164 13.57 3.54 -10.60
CA LYS A 164 13.46 3.92 -9.18
C LYS A 164 12.80 5.28 -8.98
N LEU A 165 13.05 6.23 -9.89
CA LEU A 165 12.54 7.60 -9.79
C LEU A 165 11.21 7.80 -10.52
N LEU A 166 10.91 6.95 -11.51
CA LEU A 166 9.72 7.01 -12.34
C LEU A 166 8.42 7.22 -11.55
N PRO A 167 8.05 6.40 -10.54
CA PRO A 167 6.80 6.60 -9.81
C PRO A 167 6.73 7.98 -9.15
N HIS A 168 7.83 8.45 -8.57
CA HIS A 168 7.90 9.75 -7.89
C HIS A 168 7.76 10.92 -8.88
N ILE A 169 8.37 10.82 -10.05
CA ILE A 169 8.29 11.85 -11.09
C ILE A 169 6.89 11.90 -11.70
N VAL A 170 6.29 10.75 -11.97
CA VAL A 170 4.90 10.70 -12.48
C VAL A 170 3.96 11.33 -11.46
N SER A 171 4.03 10.95 -10.18
CA SER A 171 3.22 11.59 -9.13
C SER A 171 3.46 13.10 -9.04
N LEU A 172 4.71 13.56 -9.19
CA LEU A 172 5.03 14.98 -9.20
C LEU A 172 4.37 15.72 -10.37
N ILE A 173 4.47 15.19 -11.59
CA ILE A 173 3.86 15.79 -12.78
C ILE A 173 2.34 15.87 -12.61
N PHE A 174 1.72 14.80 -12.12
CA PHE A 174 0.28 14.76 -11.88
C PHE A 174 -0.13 15.78 -10.82
N ALA A 175 0.58 15.88 -9.70
CA ALA A 175 0.31 16.86 -8.65
C ALA A 175 0.34 18.32 -9.15
N HIS A 176 1.12 18.63 -10.19
CA HIS A 176 1.19 19.98 -10.77
C HIS A 176 0.16 20.26 -11.87
N THR A 177 -0.43 19.23 -12.45
CA THR A 177 -1.24 19.34 -13.69
C THR A 177 -2.69 18.93 -13.51
N GLU A 178 -3.04 18.19 -12.46
CA GLU A 178 -4.38 17.61 -12.25
C GLU A 178 -5.52 18.63 -12.32
N SER A 179 -5.30 19.81 -11.76
CA SER A 179 -6.32 20.86 -11.62
C SER A 179 -6.48 21.75 -12.86
N ASP A 180 -5.66 21.55 -13.91
CA ASP A 180 -5.79 22.24 -15.19
C ASP A 180 -6.12 21.22 -16.30
N GLU A 181 -7.32 21.32 -16.88
CA GLU A 181 -7.83 20.34 -17.85
C GLU A 181 -6.93 20.19 -19.08
N SER A 182 -6.41 21.30 -19.62
CA SER A 182 -5.54 21.28 -20.79
C SER A 182 -4.20 20.59 -20.50
N ALA A 183 -3.58 20.90 -19.35
CA ALA A 183 -2.35 20.24 -18.92
C ALA A 183 -2.60 18.76 -18.60
N ARG A 184 -3.69 18.44 -17.89
CA ARG A 184 -4.10 17.08 -17.55
C ARG A 184 -4.23 16.20 -18.79
N ASP A 185 -4.94 16.67 -19.82
CA ASP A 185 -5.21 15.87 -21.02
C ASP A 185 -3.98 15.70 -21.93
N ASN A 186 -3.00 16.60 -21.86
CA ASN A 186 -1.82 16.56 -22.71
C ASN A 186 -0.57 15.98 -22.02
N ARG A 187 -0.52 15.91 -20.68
CA ARG A 187 0.69 15.50 -19.95
C ARG A 187 1.18 14.12 -20.33
N VAL A 188 0.28 13.15 -20.49
CA VAL A 188 0.67 11.76 -20.77
C VAL A 188 1.34 11.68 -22.14
N ASN A 189 0.79 12.34 -23.16
CA ASN A 189 1.45 12.42 -24.47
C ASN A 189 2.84 13.06 -24.39
N GLN A 190 3.00 14.16 -23.64
CA GLN A 190 4.30 14.82 -23.48
C GLN A 190 5.32 13.95 -22.72
N ILE A 191 4.88 13.16 -21.75
CA ILE A 191 5.71 12.18 -21.05
C ILE A 191 6.19 11.10 -22.04
N LEU A 192 5.28 10.57 -22.87
CA LEU A 192 5.61 9.52 -23.84
C LEU A 192 6.52 10.04 -24.96
N GLU A 193 6.36 11.28 -25.41
CA GLU A 193 7.24 11.91 -26.40
C GLU A 193 8.69 12.02 -25.94
N CYS A 194 8.94 12.03 -24.62
CA CYS A 194 10.28 12.02 -24.05
C CYS A 194 10.96 10.64 -24.11
N CYS A 195 10.21 9.58 -24.42
CA CYS A 195 10.65 8.19 -24.30
C CYS A 195 10.48 7.46 -25.65
N PRO A 196 11.58 7.21 -26.39
CA PRO A 196 11.50 6.60 -27.72
C PRO A 196 11.31 5.07 -27.68
N ASP A 197 11.57 4.44 -26.53
CA ASP A 197 11.49 2.99 -26.35
C ASP A 197 10.09 2.53 -25.95
N GLU A 198 9.56 1.53 -26.65
CA GLU A 198 8.18 1.06 -26.46
C GLU A 198 7.99 0.32 -25.14
N GLU A 199 8.96 -0.46 -24.67
CA GLU A 199 8.91 -1.10 -23.34
C GLU A 199 8.79 -0.04 -22.25
N THR A 200 9.63 0.99 -22.30
CA THR A 200 9.62 2.10 -21.35
C THR A 200 8.29 2.87 -21.40
N GLN A 201 7.70 3.06 -22.58
CA GLN A 201 6.36 3.64 -22.71
C GLN A 201 5.29 2.81 -21.98
N TYR A 202 5.32 1.47 -22.09
CA TYR A 202 4.39 0.59 -21.36
C TYR A 202 4.57 0.66 -19.84
N VAL A 203 5.82 0.73 -19.37
CA VAL A 203 6.12 0.92 -17.94
C VAL A 203 5.56 2.26 -17.47
N ILE A 204 5.84 3.35 -18.20
CA ILE A 204 5.32 4.70 -17.89
C ILE A 204 3.80 4.70 -17.84
N LEU A 205 3.13 4.14 -18.87
CA LEU A 205 1.67 4.08 -18.93
C LEU A 205 1.08 3.33 -17.74
N SER A 206 1.77 2.27 -17.29
CA SER A 206 1.35 1.49 -16.13
C SER A 206 1.44 2.29 -14.82
N HIS A 207 2.36 3.26 -14.73
CA HIS A 207 2.42 4.21 -13.61
C HIS A 207 1.42 5.36 -13.76
N THR A 208 1.27 5.93 -14.96
CA THR A 208 0.40 7.10 -15.19
C THR A 208 -1.07 6.73 -15.01
N VAL A 209 -1.50 5.54 -15.46
CA VAL A 209 -2.90 5.09 -15.33
C VAL A 209 -3.32 4.96 -13.86
N MET A 210 -2.38 4.62 -12.96
CA MET A 210 -2.64 4.52 -11.51
C MET A 210 -2.80 5.89 -10.83
N GLN A 211 -2.20 6.94 -11.41
CA GLN A 211 -2.26 8.30 -10.86
C GLN A 211 -3.47 9.07 -11.37
N GLU A 212 -4.05 8.62 -12.48
CA GLU A 212 -5.14 9.31 -13.15
C GLU A 212 -6.44 9.21 -12.34
N ARG A 213 -7.04 10.37 -12.03
CA ARG A 213 -8.33 10.43 -11.32
C ARG A 213 -9.48 10.80 -12.24
N ILE A 214 -9.18 11.52 -13.33
CA ILE A 214 -10.17 11.99 -14.29
C ILE A 214 -9.75 11.54 -15.69
N PHE A 215 -10.49 10.60 -16.25
CA PHE A 215 -10.22 10.08 -17.58
C PHE A 215 -11.06 10.82 -18.63
N SER A 216 -10.40 11.67 -19.43
CA SER A 216 -11.02 12.26 -20.62
C SER A 216 -11.15 11.23 -21.74
N SER A 217 -12.04 11.47 -22.71
CA SER A 217 -12.25 10.57 -23.86
C SER A 217 -10.95 10.32 -24.63
N ARG A 218 -10.18 11.38 -24.88
CA ARG A 218 -8.88 11.31 -25.55
C ARG A 218 -7.87 10.45 -24.79
N LEU A 219 -7.87 10.54 -23.46
CA LEU A 219 -6.97 9.76 -22.62
C LEU A 219 -7.39 8.28 -22.57
N CYS A 220 -8.70 8.01 -22.50
CA CYS A 220 -9.24 6.66 -22.64
C CYS A 220 -8.85 6.03 -23.99
N GLU A 221 -8.98 6.77 -25.10
CA GLU A 221 -8.57 6.32 -26.44
C GLU A 221 -7.07 6.02 -26.50
N LEU A 222 -6.24 6.88 -25.91
CA LEU A 222 -4.80 6.68 -25.83
C LEU A 222 -4.48 5.36 -25.13
N TYR A 223 -4.95 5.17 -23.90
CA TYR A 223 -4.67 3.94 -23.15
C TYR A 223 -5.28 2.70 -23.83
N ALA A 224 -6.51 2.79 -24.36
CA ALA A 224 -7.14 1.69 -25.08
C ALA A 224 -6.32 1.27 -26.31
N GLY A 225 -5.72 2.21 -27.05
CA GLY A 225 -4.82 1.91 -28.16
C GLY A 225 -3.54 1.16 -27.74
N TYR A 226 -3.02 1.43 -26.54
CA TYR A 226 -1.90 0.65 -25.96
C TYR A 226 -2.33 -0.71 -25.42
N VAL A 227 -3.55 -0.83 -24.89
CA VAL A 227 -4.13 -2.14 -24.52
C VAL A 227 -4.27 -3.01 -25.76
N GLU A 228 -4.87 -2.48 -26.84
CA GLU A 228 -5.10 -3.22 -28.08
C GLU A 228 -3.81 -3.74 -28.70
N ARG A 229 -2.80 -2.88 -28.85
CA ARG A 229 -1.50 -3.26 -29.42
C ARG A 229 -0.75 -4.22 -28.51
N GLY A 230 -0.70 -3.93 -27.21
CA GLY A 230 0.14 -4.68 -26.28
C GLY A 230 -0.43 -6.06 -25.93
N LEU A 231 -1.76 -6.26 -25.99
CA LEU A 231 -2.34 -7.61 -25.86
C LEU A 231 -1.92 -8.56 -26.99
N GLN A 232 -1.51 -8.03 -28.15
CA GLN A 232 -1.00 -8.83 -29.27
C GLN A 232 0.49 -9.16 -29.14
N ASN A 233 1.24 -8.43 -28.31
CA ASN A 233 2.66 -8.66 -28.10
C ASN A 233 2.90 -9.34 -26.74
N PRO A 234 3.45 -10.57 -26.70
CA PRO A 234 3.74 -11.26 -25.45
C PRO A 234 4.49 -10.39 -24.43
N ASP A 235 5.47 -9.60 -24.85
CA ASP A 235 6.31 -8.81 -23.93
C ASP A 235 5.53 -7.71 -23.22
N TYR A 236 4.49 -7.18 -23.87
CA TYR A 236 3.70 -6.04 -23.36
C TYR A 236 2.37 -6.44 -22.72
N GLN A 237 1.95 -7.69 -22.89
CA GLN A 237 0.70 -8.23 -22.31
C GLN A 237 0.51 -7.92 -20.82
N PRO A 238 1.51 -8.11 -19.93
CA PRO A 238 1.33 -7.82 -18.50
C PRO A 238 0.96 -6.36 -18.25
N TYR A 239 1.62 -5.43 -18.95
CA TYR A 239 1.37 -4.00 -18.86
C TYR A 239 -0.01 -3.65 -19.43
N SER A 240 -0.39 -4.22 -20.56
CA SER A 240 -1.72 -4.01 -21.16
C SER A 240 -2.85 -4.52 -20.26
N VAL A 241 -2.68 -5.67 -19.61
CA VAL A 241 -3.65 -6.19 -18.63
C VAL A 241 -3.76 -5.27 -17.43
N HIS A 242 -2.62 -4.79 -16.92
CA HIS A 242 -2.59 -3.82 -15.82
C HIS A 242 -3.26 -2.50 -16.20
N ILE A 243 -3.01 -1.95 -17.39
CA ILE A 243 -3.69 -0.75 -17.86
C ILE A 243 -5.20 -1.00 -18.01
N LEU A 244 -5.59 -2.14 -18.59
CA LEU A 244 -7.00 -2.51 -18.76
C LEU A 244 -7.74 -2.59 -17.42
N ARG A 245 -7.10 -3.08 -16.36
CA ARG A 245 -7.67 -3.12 -15.00
C ARG A 245 -8.17 -1.76 -14.54
N TYR A 246 -7.42 -0.69 -14.80
CA TYR A 246 -7.82 0.67 -14.40
C TYR A 246 -8.83 1.30 -15.36
N LEU A 247 -8.84 0.91 -16.64
CA LEU A 247 -9.81 1.41 -17.62
C LEU A 247 -11.18 0.73 -17.51
N ALA A 248 -11.22 -0.55 -17.14
CA ALA A 248 -12.43 -1.36 -17.16
C ALA A 248 -13.60 -0.76 -16.34
N PRO A 249 -13.40 -0.23 -15.12
CA PRO A 249 -14.48 0.41 -14.35
C PRO A 249 -15.03 1.70 -14.98
N ILE A 250 -14.26 2.31 -15.90
CA ILE A 250 -14.60 3.58 -16.55
C ILE A 250 -15.35 3.32 -17.85
N ASN A 251 -14.97 2.25 -18.55
CA ASN A 251 -15.59 1.83 -19.80
C ASN A 251 -15.80 0.31 -19.80
N ASN A 252 -16.98 -0.09 -19.34
CA ASN A 252 -17.37 -1.50 -19.20
C ASN A 252 -17.30 -2.28 -20.52
N ASP A 253 -17.49 -1.61 -21.66
CA ASP A 253 -17.45 -2.25 -22.99
C ASP A 253 -16.01 -2.68 -23.36
N LEU A 254 -14.98 -1.98 -22.85
CA LEU A 254 -13.58 -2.35 -23.09
C LEU A 254 -13.24 -3.71 -22.47
N LEU A 255 -13.69 -3.96 -21.24
CA LEU A 255 -13.43 -5.24 -20.60
C LEU A 255 -14.06 -6.37 -21.42
N GLN A 256 -15.34 -6.25 -21.77
CA GLN A 256 -16.04 -7.23 -22.58
C GLN A 256 -15.37 -7.47 -23.94
N LYS A 257 -14.92 -6.40 -24.61
CA LYS A 257 -14.16 -6.47 -25.87
C LYS A 257 -12.92 -7.37 -25.76
N TYR A 258 -12.20 -7.31 -24.65
CA TYR A 258 -10.94 -8.04 -24.48
C TYR A 258 -11.06 -9.35 -23.69
N MET A 259 -12.22 -9.67 -23.11
CA MET A 259 -12.39 -10.87 -22.28
C MET A 259 -12.02 -12.18 -22.98
N GLU A 260 -12.34 -12.33 -24.27
CA GLU A 260 -11.94 -13.52 -25.02
C GLU A 260 -10.42 -13.67 -25.03
N LYS A 261 -9.68 -12.60 -25.32
CA LYS A 261 -8.22 -12.59 -25.29
C LYS A 261 -7.70 -12.87 -23.88
N ILE A 262 -8.25 -12.22 -22.85
CA ILE A 262 -7.86 -12.47 -21.44
C ILE A 262 -8.05 -13.94 -21.06
N SER A 263 -9.14 -14.58 -21.50
CA SER A 263 -9.41 -16.00 -21.21
C SER A 263 -8.36 -16.96 -21.77
N THR A 264 -7.66 -16.57 -22.85
CA THR A 264 -6.54 -17.36 -23.41
C THR A 264 -5.26 -17.22 -22.57
N LEU A 265 -5.11 -16.11 -21.84
CA LEU A 265 -3.90 -15.75 -21.10
C LEU A 265 -3.89 -16.31 -19.67
N VAL A 266 -5.00 -16.83 -19.15
CA VAL A 266 -5.08 -17.43 -17.79
C VAL A 266 -4.21 -18.68 -17.61
N THR A 267 -3.62 -19.20 -18.68
CA THR A 267 -2.68 -20.32 -18.66
C THR A 267 -1.21 -19.88 -18.77
N ASP A 268 -0.96 -18.57 -18.85
CA ASP A 268 0.39 -18.01 -18.87
C ASP A 268 1.11 -18.31 -17.56
N THR A 269 2.42 -18.56 -17.65
CA THR A 269 3.27 -19.00 -16.53
C THR A 269 4.17 -17.89 -15.99
N ARG A 270 4.24 -16.73 -16.66
CA ARG A 270 5.06 -15.60 -16.22
C ARG A 270 4.40 -14.94 -15.01
N SER A 271 5.15 -14.81 -13.91
CA SER A 271 4.66 -14.24 -12.65
C SER A 271 4.02 -12.86 -12.84
N THR A 272 4.69 -11.95 -13.55
CA THR A 272 4.19 -10.59 -13.82
C THR A 272 2.85 -10.58 -14.55
N MET A 273 2.64 -11.53 -15.47
CA MET A 273 1.37 -11.68 -16.19
C MET A 273 0.29 -12.22 -15.26
N GLN A 274 0.60 -13.27 -14.49
CA GLN A 274 -0.33 -13.85 -13.53
C GLN A 274 -0.76 -12.83 -12.46
N THR A 275 0.17 -12.01 -11.96
CA THR A 275 -0.11 -10.89 -11.04
C THR A 275 -1.11 -9.91 -11.65
N ALA A 276 -0.87 -9.45 -12.88
CA ALA A 276 -1.75 -8.51 -13.56
C ALA A 276 -3.15 -9.12 -13.79
N LEU A 277 -3.20 -10.40 -14.19
CA LEU A 277 -4.45 -11.13 -14.39
C LEU A 277 -5.23 -11.33 -13.08
N VAL A 278 -4.57 -11.74 -11.99
CA VAL A 278 -5.22 -11.89 -10.67
C VAL A 278 -5.88 -10.57 -10.27
N GLN A 279 -5.14 -9.46 -10.37
CA GLN A 279 -5.65 -8.14 -10.04
C GLN A 279 -6.84 -7.73 -10.92
N LEU A 280 -6.75 -7.93 -12.24
CA LEU A 280 -7.85 -7.64 -13.17
C LEU A 280 -9.09 -8.49 -12.87
N LEU A 281 -8.92 -9.81 -12.74
CA LEU A 281 -10.03 -10.76 -12.63
C LEU A 281 -10.76 -10.63 -11.30
N VAL A 282 -10.04 -10.31 -10.23
CA VAL A 282 -10.63 -9.98 -8.93
C VAL A 282 -11.47 -8.71 -9.03
N ASP A 283 -10.90 -7.62 -9.53
CA ASP A 283 -11.62 -6.33 -9.64
C ASP A 283 -12.82 -6.43 -10.61
N ALA A 284 -12.71 -7.26 -11.64
CA ALA A 284 -13.77 -7.54 -12.61
C ALA A 284 -14.77 -8.63 -12.19
N SER A 285 -14.64 -9.20 -10.98
CA SER A 285 -15.49 -10.28 -10.46
C SER A 285 -15.58 -11.50 -11.39
N GLN A 286 -14.50 -11.85 -12.08
CA GLN A 286 -14.41 -12.97 -13.03
C GLN A 286 -13.96 -14.27 -12.37
N GLU A 287 -14.80 -14.80 -11.47
CA GLU A 287 -14.47 -15.94 -10.60
C GLU A 287 -14.03 -17.19 -11.38
N GLN A 288 -14.74 -17.56 -12.46
CA GLN A 288 -14.41 -18.76 -13.24
C GLN A 288 -13.00 -18.71 -13.88
N LEU A 289 -12.63 -17.54 -14.40
CA LEU A 289 -11.31 -17.34 -14.99
C LEU A 289 -10.22 -17.28 -13.92
N LEU A 290 -10.53 -16.69 -12.77
CA LEU A 290 -9.63 -16.65 -11.62
C LEU A 290 -9.38 -18.06 -11.07
N SER A 291 -10.42 -18.88 -10.90
CA SER A 291 -10.29 -20.31 -10.54
C SER A 291 -9.38 -21.06 -11.52
N LYS A 292 -9.59 -20.86 -12.82
CA LYS A 292 -8.75 -21.49 -13.85
C LYS A 292 -7.29 -21.01 -13.77
N LEU A 293 -7.04 -19.73 -13.50
CA LEU A 293 -5.69 -19.22 -13.28
C LEU A 293 -5.03 -19.86 -12.05
N ILE A 294 -5.77 -19.95 -10.93
CA ILE A 294 -5.31 -20.55 -9.68
C ILE A 294 -4.95 -22.02 -9.86
N GLU A 295 -5.76 -22.76 -10.63
CA GLU A 295 -5.47 -24.17 -10.93
C GLU A 295 -4.16 -24.34 -11.71
N ASN A 296 -3.84 -23.40 -12.60
CA ASN A 296 -2.66 -23.47 -13.47
C ASN A 296 -1.38 -22.88 -12.87
N THR A 297 -1.46 -22.10 -11.80
CA THR A 297 -0.27 -21.56 -11.14
C THR A 297 0.21 -22.45 -9.98
N SER A 298 1.52 -22.44 -9.74
CA SER A 298 2.16 -22.99 -8.53
C SER A 298 2.96 -21.94 -7.78
N ALA A 299 2.92 -20.69 -8.25
CA ALA A 299 3.69 -19.59 -7.69
C ALA A 299 3.01 -19.11 -6.40
N LEU A 300 3.66 -19.36 -5.25
CA LEU A 300 3.10 -19.06 -3.93
C LEU A 300 2.87 -17.55 -3.71
N ASP A 301 3.69 -16.70 -4.33
CA ASP A 301 3.56 -15.26 -4.31
C ASP A 301 2.30 -14.78 -5.03
N VAL A 302 1.99 -15.34 -6.20
CA VAL A 302 0.75 -15.09 -6.95
C VAL A 302 -0.48 -15.63 -6.20
N LEU A 303 -0.38 -16.84 -5.62
CA LEU A 303 -1.46 -17.41 -4.80
C LEU A 303 -1.69 -16.58 -3.54
N SER A 304 -0.61 -16.05 -2.93
CA SER A 304 -0.68 -15.13 -1.80
C SER A 304 -1.40 -13.84 -2.20
N LEU A 305 -1.07 -13.24 -3.35
CA LEU A 305 -1.77 -12.07 -3.87
C LEU A 305 -3.27 -12.33 -4.07
N ALA A 306 -3.62 -13.43 -4.73
CA ALA A 306 -5.01 -13.78 -4.95
C ALA A 306 -5.77 -13.94 -3.62
N LEU A 307 -5.15 -14.60 -2.64
CA LEU A 307 -5.72 -14.75 -1.30
C LEU A 307 -5.91 -13.40 -0.58
N HIS A 308 -4.93 -12.49 -0.66
CA HIS A 308 -5.05 -11.14 -0.10
C HIS A 308 -6.27 -10.41 -0.68
N LEU A 309 -6.34 -10.30 -2.01
CA LEU A 309 -7.41 -9.56 -2.66
C LEU A 309 -8.78 -10.18 -2.44
N VAL A 310 -8.90 -11.52 -2.51
CA VAL A 310 -10.16 -12.24 -2.25
C VAL A 310 -10.63 -12.07 -0.81
N SER A 311 -9.71 -12.10 0.16
CA SER A 311 -10.04 -12.00 1.59
C SER A 311 -10.38 -10.58 2.06
N GLU A 312 -9.89 -9.55 1.35
CA GLU A 312 -10.14 -8.14 1.67
C GLU A 312 -11.48 -7.66 1.09
N LEU A 313 -11.83 -8.10 -0.12
CA LEU A 313 -12.99 -7.56 -0.84
C LEU A 313 -14.35 -8.01 -0.30
N GLY A 314 -14.40 -9.07 0.53
CA GLY A 314 -15.62 -9.57 1.18
C GLY A 314 -16.77 -9.97 0.22
N SER A 315 -16.55 -9.86 -1.09
CA SER A 315 -17.54 -10.01 -2.17
C SER A 315 -17.33 -11.27 -3.00
N ILE A 316 -16.21 -11.96 -2.83
CA ILE A 316 -15.88 -13.18 -3.58
C ILE A 316 -16.36 -14.41 -2.80
N SER A 317 -16.84 -15.39 -3.56
CA SER A 317 -17.53 -16.58 -3.06
C SER A 317 -16.65 -17.41 -2.11
N SER A 318 -17.29 -17.98 -1.09
CA SER A 318 -16.68 -18.97 -0.19
C SER A 318 -15.95 -20.11 -0.92
N PRO A 319 -16.45 -20.66 -2.06
CA PRO A 319 -15.73 -21.63 -2.88
C PRO A 319 -14.32 -21.23 -3.33
N LEU A 320 -14.14 -20.00 -3.83
CA LEU A 320 -12.84 -19.57 -4.37
C LEU A 320 -11.79 -19.42 -3.26
N LEU A 321 -12.19 -18.90 -2.11
CA LEU A 321 -11.35 -18.80 -0.93
C LEU A 321 -10.82 -20.19 -0.51
N LEU A 322 -11.70 -21.19 -0.48
CA LEU A 322 -11.35 -22.55 -0.11
C LEU A 322 -10.49 -23.23 -1.17
N GLN A 323 -10.74 -22.96 -2.45
CA GLN A 323 -9.90 -23.41 -3.55
C GLN A 323 -8.47 -22.87 -3.40
N LEU A 324 -8.30 -21.60 -3.04
CA LEU A 324 -7.00 -21.00 -2.80
C LEU A 324 -6.27 -21.67 -1.64
N PHE A 325 -6.93 -21.88 -0.50
CA PHE A 325 -6.31 -22.59 0.62
C PHE A 325 -5.89 -24.01 0.26
N LYS A 326 -6.75 -24.75 -0.45
CA LYS A 326 -6.42 -26.08 -0.97
C LYS A 326 -5.23 -26.05 -1.92
N LYS A 327 -5.16 -25.03 -2.80
CA LYS A 327 -4.07 -24.88 -3.77
C LYS A 327 -2.73 -24.53 -3.11
N ILE A 328 -2.76 -23.69 -2.08
CA ILE A 328 -1.58 -23.33 -1.27
C ILE A 328 -1.07 -24.56 -0.49
N GLY A 329 -2.01 -25.36 0.03
CA GLY A 329 -1.73 -26.59 0.75
C GLY A 329 -1.35 -26.37 2.22
N SER A 330 -1.57 -27.40 3.03
CA SER A 330 -1.44 -27.36 4.50
C SER A 330 -0.05 -26.91 4.98
N ALA A 331 1.01 -27.27 4.25
CA ALA A 331 2.38 -26.91 4.58
C ALA A 331 2.71 -25.40 4.44
N ASN A 332 2.01 -24.68 3.55
CA ASN A 332 2.34 -23.30 3.20
C ASN A 332 1.34 -22.27 3.74
N ILE A 333 0.16 -22.69 4.20
CA ILE A 333 -0.90 -21.78 4.67
C ILE A 333 -0.39 -20.83 5.75
N GLU A 334 0.31 -21.36 6.76
CA GLU A 334 0.83 -20.54 7.85
C GLU A 334 1.81 -19.48 7.33
N GLN A 335 2.74 -19.87 6.46
CA GLN A 335 3.71 -18.97 5.87
C GLN A 335 3.02 -17.85 5.07
N VAL A 336 2.15 -18.24 4.13
CA VAL A 336 1.44 -17.31 3.23
C VAL A 336 0.58 -16.31 3.99
N CYS A 337 -0.02 -16.72 5.11
CA CYS A 337 -0.92 -15.86 5.88
C CYS A 337 -0.19 -14.96 6.88
N THR A 338 0.94 -15.40 7.43
CA THR A 338 1.60 -14.72 8.56
C THR A 338 2.89 -13.98 8.20
N GLU A 339 3.51 -14.31 7.07
CA GLU A 339 4.70 -13.63 6.57
C GLU A 339 4.35 -12.50 5.59
N ARG A 340 5.32 -11.60 5.36
CA ARG A 340 5.19 -10.61 4.28
C ARG A 340 5.63 -11.27 2.98
N CYS A 341 4.88 -11.04 1.92
CA CYS A 341 5.20 -11.54 0.59
C CYS A 341 5.61 -10.38 -0.33
N THR A 342 6.48 -10.62 -1.30
CA THR A 342 6.76 -9.66 -2.38
C THR A 342 6.38 -10.31 -3.68
N VAL A 343 5.60 -9.61 -4.50
CA VAL A 343 5.05 -10.11 -5.75
C VAL A 343 5.51 -9.21 -6.89
N ASP A 344 6.03 -9.80 -7.96
CA ASP A 344 6.43 -9.05 -9.14
C ASP A 344 5.19 -8.56 -9.92
N SER A 345 5.19 -7.28 -10.28
CA SER A 345 4.11 -6.66 -11.06
C SER A 345 4.66 -5.80 -12.20
N PRO A 346 3.80 -5.39 -13.17
CA PRO A 346 4.21 -4.51 -14.26
C PRO A 346 4.81 -3.16 -13.80
N VAL A 347 4.49 -2.70 -12.59
CA VAL A 347 5.00 -1.44 -12.02
C VAL A 347 6.11 -1.64 -11.00
N GLY A 348 6.70 -2.84 -10.95
CA GLY A 348 7.73 -3.23 -9.99
C GLY A 348 7.20 -4.11 -8.85
N PRO A 349 8.06 -4.49 -7.89
CA PRO A 349 7.70 -5.39 -6.81
C PRO A 349 6.68 -4.75 -5.87
N ILE A 350 5.60 -5.47 -5.57
CA ILE A 350 4.56 -5.10 -4.60
C ILE A 350 4.81 -5.87 -3.32
N GLN A 351 5.00 -5.14 -2.21
CA GLN A 351 5.09 -5.76 -0.89
C GLN A 351 3.69 -5.94 -0.30
N LEU A 352 3.28 -7.20 -0.13
CA LEU A 352 2.06 -7.56 0.57
C LEU A 352 2.30 -7.54 2.08
N GLY A 353 1.28 -7.09 2.81
CA GLY A 353 1.24 -7.15 4.26
C GLY A 353 1.18 -8.60 4.75
N ARG A 354 0.97 -8.75 6.06
CA ARG A 354 0.55 -10.04 6.62
C ARG A 354 -0.95 -10.15 6.41
N LEU A 355 -1.41 -11.21 5.75
CA LEU A 355 -2.83 -11.43 5.49
C LEU A 355 -3.66 -11.32 6.77
N THR A 356 -3.18 -11.89 7.87
CA THR A 356 -3.87 -11.86 9.17
C THR A 356 -4.14 -10.46 9.71
N ASN A 357 -3.43 -9.44 9.21
CA ASN A 357 -3.63 -8.06 9.62
C ASN A 357 -4.68 -7.33 8.76
N THR A 358 -4.96 -7.82 7.55
CA THR A 358 -5.80 -7.11 6.57
C THR A 358 -7.05 -7.89 6.16
N TRP A 359 -7.09 -9.21 6.38
CA TRP A 359 -8.23 -10.03 5.99
C TRP A 359 -9.49 -9.73 6.82
N ASN A 360 -10.67 -9.84 6.19
CA ASN A 360 -11.93 -9.64 6.89
C ASN A 360 -12.21 -10.84 7.81
N SER A 361 -11.78 -10.74 9.08
CA SER A 361 -11.83 -11.85 10.04
C SER A 361 -13.23 -12.44 10.19
N ALA A 362 -14.28 -11.61 10.21
CA ALA A 362 -15.64 -12.10 10.38
C ALA A 362 -16.09 -12.97 9.19
N ALA A 363 -15.89 -12.49 7.96
CA ALA A 363 -16.31 -13.19 6.74
C ALA A 363 -15.46 -14.44 6.49
N VAL A 364 -14.14 -14.31 6.63
CA VAL A 364 -13.17 -15.39 6.39
C VAL A 364 -13.31 -16.48 7.45
N ASN A 365 -13.31 -16.12 8.73
CA ASN A 365 -13.45 -17.10 9.81
C ASN A 365 -14.78 -17.85 9.66
N SER A 366 -15.90 -17.13 9.47
CA SER A 366 -17.21 -17.78 9.30
C SER A 366 -17.23 -18.74 8.11
N THR A 367 -16.67 -18.34 6.97
CA THR A 367 -16.58 -19.20 5.78
C THR A 367 -15.76 -20.46 6.06
N VAL A 368 -14.56 -20.31 6.62
CA VAL A 368 -13.66 -21.42 6.90
C VAL A 368 -14.29 -22.38 7.92
N ILE A 369 -14.85 -21.86 9.01
CA ILE A 369 -15.46 -22.70 10.05
C ILE A 369 -16.68 -23.44 9.48
N THR A 370 -17.53 -22.77 8.70
CA THR A 370 -18.70 -23.40 8.06
C THR A 370 -18.28 -24.55 7.14
N HIS A 371 -17.24 -24.33 6.32
CA HIS A 371 -16.67 -25.38 5.47
C HIS A 371 -16.19 -26.58 6.28
N ILE A 372 -15.43 -26.33 7.34
CA ILE A 372 -14.91 -27.36 8.22
C ILE A 372 -16.06 -28.16 8.86
N GLN A 373 -17.14 -27.49 9.31
CA GLN A 373 -18.32 -28.16 9.87
C GLN A 373 -19.02 -29.10 8.89
N THR A 374 -18.99 -28.79 7.59
CA THR A 374 -19.65 -29.60 6.56
C THR A 374 -18.83 -30.82 6.12
N LEU A 375 -17.56 -30.91 6.54
CA LEU A 375 -16.67 -31.99 6.14
C LEU A 375 -16.44 -33.01 7.26
N PRO A 376 -16.55 -34.32 6.96
CA PRO A 376 -16.13 -35.35 7.89
C PRO A 376 -14.61 -35.30 8.09
N LEU A 377 -14.15 -35.61 9.30
CA LEU A 377 -12.74 -35.52 9.70
C LEU A 377 -11.78 -36.31 8.79
N GLN A 378 -12.23 -37.44 8.22
CA GLN A 378 -11.40 -38.23 7.30
C GLN A 378 -11.09 -37.52 5.97
N GLN A 379 -11.78 -36.42 5.67
CA GLN A 379 -11.58 -35.61 4.46
C GLN A 379 -10.81 -34.32 4.73
N TRP A 380 -10.30 -34.13 5.95
CA TRP A 380 -9.52 -32.95 6.29
C TRP A 380 -8.09 -33.10 5.78
N ASP A 381 -7.67 -32.15 4.95
CA ASP A 381 -6.29 -31.99 4.48
C ASP A 381 -5.77 -30.62 4.95
N VAL A 382 -6.27 -29.55 4.32
CA VAL A 382 -5.88 -28.18 4.68
C VAL A 382 -6.63 -27.66 5.91
N GLU A 383 -7.74 -28.28 6.28
CA GLU A 383 -8.64 -27.87 7.35
C GLU A 383 -7.94 -27.81 8.72
N PHE A 384 -6.97 -28.70 8.99
CA PHE A 384 -6.16 -28.62 10.21
C PHE A 384 -5.26 -27.38 10.26
N ALA A 385 -4.61 -27.05 9.15
CA ALA A 385 -3.79 -25.85 9.04
C ALA A 385 -4.65 -24.58 9.15
N LEU A 386 -5.86 -24.62 8.58
CA LEU A 386 -6.84 -23.55 8.71
C LEU A 386 -7.32 -23.38 10.15
N CYS A 387 -7.60 -24.46 10.88
CA CYS A 387 -7.90 -24.40 12.31
C CYS A 387 -6.76 -23.71 13.06
N LYS A 388 -5.52 -24.17 12.90
CA LYS A 388 -4.35 -23.54 13.54
C LYS A 388 -4.23 -22.06 13.23
N LEU A 389 -4.48 -21.65 11.99
CA LEU A 389 -4.46 -20.26 11.58
C LEU A 389 -5.54 -19.45 12.28
N LEU A 390 -6.79 -19.92 12.25
CA LEU A 390 -7.94 -19.27 12.88
C LEU A 390 -7.77 -19.09 14.39
N LEU A 391 -7.10 -20.01 15.07
CA LEU A 391 -6.81 -19.90 16.50
C LEU A 391 -5.84 -18.73 16.79
N LYS A 392 -5.07 -18.24 15.82
CA LYS A 392 -4.20 -17.08 16.03
C LYS A 392 -4.94 -15.74 15.86
N GLN A 393 -6.26 -15.78 15.60
CA GLN A 393 -7.03 -14.63 15.14
C GLN A 393 -8.02 -14.16 16.21
N PRO A 394 -8.36 -12.87 16.23
CA PRO A 394 -9.41 -12.37 17.11
C PRO A 394 -10.74 -13.05 16.74
N MET A 395 -11.42 -13.63 17.74
CA MET A 395 -12.77 -14.18 17.58
C MET A 395 -13.81 -13.07 17.79
N ASP A 396 -14.74 -12.97 16.86
CA ASP A 396 -15.98 -12.20 17.02
C ASP A 396 -17.11 -13.09 17.57
N SER A 397 -18.26 -12.49 17.90
CA SER A 397 -19.38 -13.21 18.50
C SER A 397 -20.01 -14.26 17.59
N THR A 398 -20.03 -14.04 16.27
CA THR A 398 -20.58 -14.97 15.30
C THR A 398 -19.66 -16.17 15.12
N SER A 399 -18.38 -15.94 14.87
CA SER A 399 -17.36 -16.98 14.77
C SER A 399 -17.23 -17.78 16.07
N ALA A 400 -17.36 -17.16 17.24
CA ALA A 400 -17.37 -17.87 18.52
C ALA A 400 -18.52 -18.89 18.63
N GLN A 401 -19.74 -18.52 18.20
CA GLN A 401 -20.89 -19.44 18.20
C GLN A 401 -20.69 -20.61 17.23
N ILE A 402 -20.17 -20.34 16.03
CA ILE A 402 -19.90 -21.39 15.03
C ILE A 402 -18.77 -22.29 15.53
N TRP A 403 -17.74 -21.73 16.18
CA TRP A 403 -16.69 -22.52 16.83
C TRP A 403 -17.22 -23.43 17.92
N GLN A 404 -18.08 -22.93 18.81
CA GLN A 404 -18.73 -23.75 19.83
C GLN A 404 -19.49 -24.93 19.22
N GLN A 405 -20.24 -24.69 18.14
CA GLN A 405 -20.94 -25.74 17.40
C GLN A 405 -19.97 -26.72 16.75
N LEU A 406 -18.88 -26.24 16.15
CA LEU A 406 -17.85 -27.10 15.55
C LEU A 406 -17.22 -28.01 16.61
N PHE A 407 -16.82 -27.45 17.75
CA PHE A 407 -16.24 -28.22 18.85
C PHE A 407 -17.22 -29.23 19.44
N ALA A 408 -18.51 -28.87 19.59
CA ALA A 408 -19.52 -29.81 20.02
C ALA A 408 -19.69 -31.00 19.05
N THR A 409 -19.63 -30.74 17.74
CA THR A 409 -19.73 -31.78 16.70
C THR A 409 -18.48 -32.66 16.61
N LEU A 410 -17.29 -32.09 16.82
CA LEU A 410 -16.02 -32.83 16.74
C LEU A 410 -15.67 -33.56 18.05
N SER A 411 -16.24 -33.14 19.18
CA SER A 411 -15.96 -33.72 20.50
C SER A 411 -16.01 -35.24 20.54
N PRO A 412 -16.96 -35.94 19.90
CA PRO A 412 -16.99 -37.41 19.90
C PRO A 412 -15.82 -38.06 19.14
N GLN A 413 -15.20 -37.34 18.20
CA GLN A 413 -14.13 -37.86 17.35
C GLN A 413 -12.72 -37.50 17.88
N PHE A 414 -12.62 -36.50 18.76
CA PHE A 414 -11.33 -36.09 19.35
C PHE A 414 -10.61 -37.21 20.11
N GLY A 415 -11.34 -38.10 20.79
CA GLY A 415 -10.71 -39.21 21.51
C GLY A 415 -9.93 -40.18 20.61
N GLU A 416 -10.35 -40.37 19.36
CA GLU A 416 -9.60 -41.17 18.39
C GLU A 416 -8.41 -40.38 17.84
N LEU A 417 -8.61 -39.11 17.48
CA LEU A 417 -7.56 -38.26 16.91
C LEU A 417 -6.43 -37.92 17.90
N MET A 418 -6.75 -37.75 19.19
CA MET A 418 -5.74 -37.57 20.24
C MET A 418 -4.84 -38.80 20.40
N ARG A 419 -5.27 -39.97 19.92
CA ARG A 419 -4.46 -41.21 19.95
C ARG A 419 -3.68 -41.45 18.65
N ASP A 420 -3.90 -40.65 17.62
CA ASP A 420 -3.17 -40.69 16.35
C ASP A 420 -1.85 -39.91 16.45
N GLU A 421 -0.72 -40.53 16.12
CA GLU A 421 0.61 -39.93 16.31
C GLU A 421 0.91 -38.73 15.39
N GLU A 422 0.22 -38.63 14.27
CA GLU A 422 0.37 -37.53 13.31
C GLU A 422 -0.51 -36.34 13.72
N MET A 423 -1.69 -36.62 14.28
CA MET A 423 -2.68 -35.60 14.61
C MET A 423 -2.69 -35.15 16.07
N THR A 424 -2.17 -35.94 17.01
CA THR A 424 -2.33 -35.72 18.46
C THR A 424 -1.93 -34.30 18.91
N GLU A 425 -0.76 -33.81 18.46
CA GLU A 425 -0.27 -32.48 18.83
C GLU A 425 -1.17 -31.38 18.27
N VAL A 426 -1.62 -31.53 17.02
CA VAL A 426 -2.51 -30.57 16.36
C VAL A 426 -3.83 -30.46 17.10
N ILE A 427 -4.43 -31.61 17.47
CA ILE A 427 -5.69 -31.63 18.20
C ILE A 427 -5.55 -31.02 19.59
N PHE A 428 -4.47 -31.35 20.32
CA PHE A 428 -4.23 -30.75 21.63
C PHE A 428 -3.98 -29.24 21.57
N ASP A 429 -3.30 -28.76 20.54
CA ASP A 429 -3.15 -27.33 20.30
C ASP A 429 -4.50 -26.66 20.04
N ILE A 430 -5.34 -27.28 19.21
CA ILE A 430 -6.67 -26.77 18.86
C ILE A 430 -7.58 -26.70 20.09
N VAL A 431 -7.73 -27.82 20.81
CA VAL A 431 -8.57 -27.91 22.02
C VAL A 431 -8.01 -27.00 23.12
N GLY A 432 -6.69 -26.99 23.29
CA GLY A 432 -6.02 -26.19 24.31
C GLY A 432 -6.21 -24.70 24.10
N PHE A 433 -6.10 -24.23 22.85
CA PHE A 433 -6.40 -22.85 22.53
C PHE A 433 -7.85 -22.50 22.86
N TYR A 434 -8.82 -23.33 22.42
CA TYR A 434 -10.23 -23.04 22.68
C TYR A 434 -10.52 -22.91 24.17
N LEU A 435 -10.01 -23.83 25.00
CA LEU A 435 -10.21 -23.80 26.44
C LEU A 435 -9.54 -22.59 27.10
N VAL A 436 -8.35 -22.19 26.64
CA VAL A 436 -7.69 -20.95 27.10
C VAL A 436 -8.55 -19.72 26.77
N ALA A 437 -9.11 -19.67 25.56
CA ALA A 437 -9.87 -18.52 25.06
C ALA A 437 -11.26 -18.40 25.70
N THR A 438 -11.94 -19.51 25.95
CA THR A 438 -13.34 -19.53 26.40
C THR A 438 -13.52 -19.85 27.88
N LEU A 439 -12.52 -20.46 28.52
CA LEU A 439 -12.61 -21.02 29.86
C LEU A 439 -13.82 -21.96 30.05
N ASP A 440 -14.22 -22.66 28.97
CA ASP A 440 -15.36 -23.58 28.92
C ASP A 440 -15.07 -24.88 29.68
N ILE A 441 -15.35 -24.85 30.99
CA ILE A 441 -15.15 -26.00 31.90
C ILE A 441 -16.04 -27.17 31.49
N ASP A 442 -17.28 -26.91 31.05
CA ASP A 442 -18.25 -27.95 30.73
C ASP A 442 -17.79 -28.78 29.51
N LEU A 443 -17.16 -28.15 28.53
CA LEU A 443 -16.51 -28.88 27.43
C LEU A 443 -15.35 -29.73 27.95
N PHE A 444 -14.49 -29.18 28.81
CA PHE A 444 -13.34 -29.93 29.33
C PHE A 444 -13.76 -31.15 30.16
N GLU A 445 -14.82 -31.03 30.96
CA GLU A 445 -15.41 -32.17 31.69
C GLU A 445 -15.88 -33.27 30.74
N LYS A 446 -16.53 -32.91 29.62
CA LYS A 446 -16.96 -33.89 28.61
C LYS A 446 -15.79 -34.60 27.92
N LEU A 447 -14.64 -33.94 27.81
CA LEU A 447 -13.44 -34.51 27.18
C LEU A 447 -12.70 -35.50 28.09
N GLN A 448 -12.96 -35.53 29.40
CA GLN A 448 -12.21 -36.38 30.34
C GLN A 448 -12.23 -37.86 29.95
N SER A 449 -13.40 -38.39 29.57
CA SER A 449 -13.56 -39.78 29.16
C SER A 449 -12.77 -40.14 27.89
N SER A 450 -12.44 -39.14 27.07
CA SER A 450 -11.61 -39.29 25.87
C SER A 450 -10.10 -39.11 26.18
N LEU A 451 -9.76 -38.35 27.22
CA LEU A 451 -8.38 -38.07 27.63
C LEU A 451 -7.76 -39.24 28.42
N GLU A 452 -8.52 -39.90 29.27
CA GLU A 452 -8.05 -41.02 30.10
C GLU A 452 -7.41 -42.15 29.25
N PRO A 453 -8.01 -42.63 28.14
CA PRO A 453 -7.37 -43.61 27.26
C PRO A 453 -6.08 -43.13 26.59
N VAL A 454 -5.90 -41.82 26.41
CA VAL A 454 -4.67 -41.25 25.81
C VAL A 454 -3.50 -41.37 26.78
N ILE A 455 -3.74 -41.08 28.05
CA ILE A 455 -2.72 -41.13 29.11
C ILE A 455 -2.35 -42.58 29.45
N THR A 456 -3.36 -43.46 29.50
CA THR A 456 -3.20 -44.82 30.01
C THR A 456 -2.72 -45.81 28.96
N VAL A 457 -3.24 -45.77 27.73
CA VAL A 457 -3.05 -46.84 26.72
C VAL A 457 -2.55 -46.37 25.35
N ALA A 458 -2.42 -45.07 25.08
CA ALA A 458 -1.89 -44.62 23.79
C ALA A 458 -0.36 -44.80 23.66
N LYS A 459 0.16 -44.51 22.47
CA LYS A 459 1.61 -44.50 22.21
C LYS A 459 2.30 -43.35 22.97
N GLU A 460 3.58 -43.51 23.27
CA GLU A 460 4.34 -42.57 24.12
C GLU A 460 4.35 -41.12 23.59
N LYS A 461 4.37 -40.93 22.27
CA LYS A 461 4.28 -39.58 21.67
C LYS A 461 2.96 -38.89 22.04
N CYS A 462 1.85 -39.61 21.96
CA CYS A 462 0.52 -39.10 22.29
C CYS A 462 0.38 -38.83 23.80
N LYS A 463 0.95 -39.70 24.65
CA LYS A 463 1.00 -39.49 26.11
C LYS A 463 1.76 -38.20 26.45
N ALA A 464 2.96 -38.01 25.89
CA ALA A 464 3.77 -36.82 26.15
C ALA A 464 3.05 -35.52 25.72
N ALA A 465 2.39 -35.54 24.55
CA ALA A 465 1.58 -34.42 24.08
C ALA A 465 0.39 -34.14 25.02
N CYS A 466 -0.32 -35.19 25.45
CA CYS A 466 -1.45 -35.08 26.38
C CYS A 466 -1.02 -34.53 27.74
N THR A 467 0.10 -34.99 28.31
CA THR A 467 0.63 -34.47 29.58
C THR A 467 1.00 -32.99 29.47
N LYS A 468 1.63 -32.58 28.37
CA LYS A 468 1.95 -31.17 28.10
C LYS A 468 0.68 -30.31 28.02
N PHE A 469 -0.34 -30.79 27.32
CA PHE A 469 -1.65 -30.16 27.24
C PHE A 469 -2.31 -30.03 28.62
N LEU A 470 -2.42 -31.11 29.38
CA LEU A 470 -3.07 -31.11 30.71
C LEU A 470 -2.38 -30.18 31.70
N THR A 471 -1.04 -30.13 31.66
CA THR A 471 -0.25 -29.21 32.48
C THR A 471 -0.64 -27.76 32.20
N LYS A 472 -0.75 -27.40 30.91
CA LYS A 472 -1.18 -26.06 30.49
C LYS A 472 -2.63 -25.75 30.89
N ILE A 473 -3.53 -26.73 30.79
CA ILE A 473 -4.94 -26.55 31.17
C ILE A 473 -5.11 -26.38 32.67
N ALA A 474 -4.31 -27.08 33.50
CA ALA A 474 -4.36 -26.95 34.96
C ALA A 474 -4.06 -25.51 35.43
N GLU A 475 -3.35 -24.72 34.64
CA GLU A 475 -3.02 -23.32 34.94
C GLU A 475 -4.19 -22.35 34.69
N LEU A 476 -5.24 -22.77 33.97
CA LEU A 476 -6.39 -21.92 33.64
C LEU A 476 -7.28 -21.59 34.85
N GLY A 477 -7.23 -22.41 35.90
CA GLY A 477 -7.97 -22.12 37.14
C GLY A 477 -8.12 -23.32 38.08
N PRO A 478 -8.62 -23.09 39.31
CA PRO A 478 -8.68 -24.11 40.35
C PRO A 478 -9.57 -25.31 39.99
N ARG A 479 -10.68 -25.08 39.26
CA ARG A 479 -11.55 -26.16 38.79
C ARG A 479 -10.88 -27.01 37.70
N PHE A 480 -10.25 -26.38 36.70
CA PHE A 480 -9.46 -27.10 35.69
C PHE A 480 -8.35 -27.92 36.35
N LYS A 481 -7.62 -27.34 37.30
CA LYS A 481 -6.57 -28.04 38.07
C LYS A 481 -7.11 -29.27 38.80
N GLN A 482 -8.27 -29.17 39.43
CA GLN A 482 -8.91 -30.31 40.12
C GLN A 482 -9.26 -31.43 39.14
N LEU A 483 -9.86 -31.09 38.00
CA LEU A 483 -10.23 -32.04 36.96
C LEU A 483 -8.98 -32.71 36.32
N VAL A 484 -7.92 -31.96 36.08
CA VAL A 484 -6.64 -32.49 35.58
C VAL A 484 -6.00 -33.43 36.60
N ASN A 485 -5.96 -33.05 37.88
CA ASN A 485 -5.41 -33.92 38.92
C ASN A 485 -6.17 -35.24 39.03
N ASN A 486 -7.51 -35.22 38.89
CA ASN A 486 -8.32 -36.43 38.89
C ASN A 486 -8.00 -37.35 37.69
N LEU A 487 -7.59 -36.80 36.55
CA LEU A 487 -7.20 -37.56 35.35
C LEU A 487 -5.79 -38.15 35.42
N ILE A 488 -4.84 -37.46 36.07
CA ILE A 488 -3.43 -37.89 36.15
C ILE A 488 -3.21 -38.87 37.32
N LEU A 489 -4.10 -38.86 38.33
CA LEU A 489 -4.05 -39.76 39.49
C LEU A 489 -4.76 -41.11 39.26
N VAL A 490 -5.34 -41.32 38.07
CA VAL A 490 -5.86 -42.60 37.56
C VAL A 490 -4.79 -43.24 36.70
#